data_AF-A0A1G7KJ31-F1
#
_entry.id   AF-A0A1G7KJ31-F1
#
_cell.length_a   1.000
_cell.length_b   1.000
_cell.length_c   1.000
_cell.angle_alpha   90.00
_cell.angle_beta   90.00
_cell.angle_gamma   90.00
#
_symmetry.space_group_name_H-M   'P 1'
#
loop_
_entity.id
_entity.type
_entity.pdbx_description
1 polymer ?
#
loop_
_entity_poly.entity_id
_entity_poly.type
_entity_poly.pdbx_seq_one_letter_code
_entity_poly.pdbx_strand_id
1 'polypeptide(L)'
;MSDDGSVAGTTRPAGRAGPWLLGIAGWALAFAAPHLYWAGGGRRGLGEETSAADDALATPWFAAYNLVVAVLAVVAGVLALALFRRGVGLRARPWVRRTALAAATVLLVRGALGVVLLLVDAVTGTDGQAPPLVLLAVEPWFVVGGCLHLGAALSLWAGAAEPARRDCA
;
A
#
# COMPACT_ATOMS: atom_id res chain seq x y z
N MET A 1 -28.91 11.92 -53.83
CA MET A 1 -29.48 11.90 -52.47
C MET A 1 -28.69 10.82 -51.76
N SER A 2 -27.56 11.21 -51.18
CA SER A 2 -26.58 10.30 -50.61
C SER A 2 -26.66 10.47 -49.10
N ASP A 3 -27.09 9.42 -48.41
CA ASP A 3 -27.09 9.34 -46.95
C ASP A 3 -25.65 9.13 -46.48
N ASP A 4 -25.00 10.23 -46.11
CA ASP A 4 -23.73 10.20 -45.39
C ASP A 4 -24.02 9.76 -43.95
N GLY A 5 -24.02 8.44 -43.76
CA GLY A 5 -24.11 7.76 -42.47
C GLY A 5 -22.96 8.18 -41.56
N SER A 6 -23.18 9.26 -40.80
CA SER A 6 -22.34 9.71 -39.71
C SER A 6 -22.21 8.57 -38.69
N VAL A 7 -21.09 7.83 -38.78
CA VAL A 7 -20.68 6.86 -37.77
C VAL A 7 -20.34 7.67 -36.52
N ALA A 8 -21.32 7.80 -35.63
CA ALA A 8 -21.17 8.38 -34.32
C ALA A 8 -20.03 7.67 -33.59
N GLY A 9 -18.86 8.30 -33.59
CA GLY A 9 -17.68 7.87 -32.85
C GLY A 9 -18.06 7.77 -31.38
N THR A 10 -18.33 6.55 -30.93
CA THR A 10 -18.56 6.23 -29.53
C THR A 10 -17.22 6.38 -28.81
N THR A 11 -16.91 7.60 -28.38
CA THR A 11 -15.79 7.88 -27.49
C THR A 11 -16.02 7.08 -26.21
N ARG A 12 -15.37 5.91 -26.09
CA ARG A 12 -15.37 5.16 -24.83
C ARG A 12 -14.89 6.12 -23.73
N PRO A 13 -15.65 6.30 -22.65
CA PRO A 13 -15.26 7.20 -21.57
C PRO A 13 -13.87 6.78 -21.09
N ALA A 14 -12.95 7.75 -21.07
CA ALA A 14 -11.60 7.58 -20.55
C ALA A 14 -11.69 6.84 -19.22
N GLY A 15 -11.09 5.64 -19.16
CA GLY A 15 -11.35 4.65 -18.11
C GLY A 15 -11.23 5.27 -16.73
N ARG A 16 -12.39 5.51 -16.09
CA ARG A 16 -12.45 6.05 -14.73
C ARG A 16 -11.60 5.18 -13.82
N ALA A 17 -10.80 5.82 -13.00
CA ALA A 17 -10.14 5.13 -11.90
C ALA A 17 -11.20 4.46 -11.02
N GLY A 18 -11.04 3.16 -10.77
CA GLY A 18 -12.03 2.41 -10.00
C GLY A 18 -12.07 2.85 -8.53
N PRO A 19 -13.21 2.68 -7.85
CA PRO A 19 -13.39 3.08 -6.45
C PRO A 19 -12.43 2.36 -5.49
N TRP A 20 -11.82 1.25 -5.89
CA TRP A 20 -10.80 0.54 -5.13
C TRP A 20 -9.58 1.40 -4.76
N LEU A 21 -9.25 2.44 -5.55
CA LEU A 21 -8.17 3.39 -5.19
C LEU A 21 -8.50 4.21 -3.93
N LEU A 22 -9.78 4.48 -3.66
CA LEU A 22 -10.19 5.09 -2.40
C LEU A 22 -9.98 4.12 -1.23
N GLY A 23 -10.21 2.83 -1.46
CA GLY A 23 -9.90 1.77 -0.50
C GLY A 23 -8.41 1.72 -0.17
N ILE A 24 -7.54 1.77 -1.19
CA ILE A 24 -6.08 1.84 -1.01
C ILE A 24 -5.69 3.10 -0.24
N ALA A 25 -6.26 4.24 -0.62
CA ALA A 25 -5.99 5.50 0.06
C ALA A 25 -6.38 5.46 1.55
N GLY A 26 -7.60 5.00 1.84
CA GLY A 26 -8.10 4.86 3.20
C GLY A 26 -7.27 3.87 4.01
N TRP A 27 -6.96 2.71 3.44
CA TRP A 27 -6.09 1.70 4.04
C TRP A 27 -4.71 2.29 4.40
N ALA A 28 -4.07 2.98 3.45
CA ALA A 28 -2.73 3.53 3.64
C ALA A 28 -2.70 4.63 4.70
N LEU A 29 -3.68 5.54 4.70
CA LEU A 29 -3.77 6.59 5.70
C LEU A 29 -4.11 6.04 7.10
N ALA A 30 -5.01 5.06 7.19
CA ALA A 30 -5.30 4.38 8.45
C ALA A 30 -4.07 3.65 8.99
N PHE A 31 -3.23 3.09 8.10
CA PHE A 31 -2.00 2.41 8.48
C PHE A 31 -0.88 3.36 8.90
N ALA A 32 -0.85 4.59 8.37
CA ALA A 32 0.11 5.61 8.79
C ALA A 32 -0.11 6.04 10.26
N ALA A 33 -1.36 6.11 10.71
CA ALA A 33 -1.71 6.59 12.06
C ALA A 33 -1.01 5.83 13.21
N PRO A 34 -1.07 4.48 13.32
CA PRO A 34 -0.37 3.76 14.38
C PRO A 34 1.15 3.92 14.31
N HIS A 35 1.72 4.01 13.10
CA HIS A 35 3.16 4.22 12.93
C HIS A 35 3.60 5.62 13.38
N LEU A 36 2.80 6.66 13.13
CA LEU A 36 3.07 7.99 13.68
C LEU A 36 3.00 7.99 15.22
N TYR A 37 2.02 7.27 15.77
CA TYR A 37 1.89 7.11 17.22
C TYR A 37 3.11 6.42 17.84
N TRP A 38 3.56 5.29 17.28
CA TRP A 38 4.74 4.58 17.75
C TRP A 38 6.05 5.34 17.52
N ALA A 39 6.17 6.06 16.40
CA ALA A 39 7.32 6.93 16.15
C ALA A 39 7.44 8.06 17.20
N GLY A 40 6.31 8.53 17.74
CA GLY A 40 6.25 9.53 18.81
C GLY A 40 6.45 8.98 20.22
N GLY A 41 6.79 7.69 20.39
CA GLY A 41 6.96 7.07 21.70
C GLY A 41 5.69 6.45 22.30
N GLY A 42 4.64 6.30 21.50
CA GLY A 42 3.43 5.62 21.91
C GLY A 42 3.69 4.15 22.29
N ARG A 43 3.14 3.71 23.42
CA ARG A 43 3.30 2.33 23.92
C ARG A 43 2.17 1.39 23.48
N ARG A 44 1.01 1.96 23.13
CA ARG A 44 -0.21 1.19 22.91
C ARG A 44 -0.04 0.08 21.88
N GLY A 45 -0.37 -1.15 22.23
CA GLY A 45 -0.23 -2.33 21.37
C GLY A 45 1.16 -3.00 21.36
N LEU A 46 2.20 -2.41 21.95
CA LEU A 46 3.55 -3.00 21.98
C LEU A 46 3.77 -4.00 23.14
N GLY A 47 2.71 -4.42 23.83
CA GLY A 47 2.83 -5.11 25.11
C GLY A 47 3.02 -4.11 26.25
N GLU A 48 2.05 -3.22 26.44
CA GLU A 48 2.11 -2.07 27.38
C GLU A 48 2.40 -2.49 28.82
N GLU A 49 1.93 -3.68 29.18
CA GLU A 49 2.05 -4.29 30.51
C GLU A 49 3.34 -5.13 30.66
N THR A 50 4.20 -5.18 29.63
CA THR A 50 5.45 -5.97 29.64
C THR A 50 6.66 -5.09 29.29
N SER A 51 7.88 -5.63 29.49
CA SER A 51 9.12 -4.93 29.11
C SER A 51 9.28 -4.76 27.59
N ALA A 52 8.46 -5.46 26.78
CA ALA A 52 8.55 -5.43 25.33
C ALA A 52 8.35 -4.02 24.75
N ALA A 53 7.48 -3.21 25.36
CA ALA A 53 7.30 -1.82 24.95
C ALA A 53 8.54 -0.96 25.26
N ASP A 54 9.21 -1.20 26.38
CA ASP A 54 10.45 -0.50 26.76
C ASP A 54 11.61 -0.90 25.84
N ASP A 55 11.76 -2.19 25.56
CA ASP A 55 12.79 -2.71 24.66
C ASP A 55 12.61 -2.19 23.22
N ALA A 56 11.36 -2.15 22.74
CA ALA A 56 11.04 -1.60 21.43
C ALA A 56 11.37 -0.10 21.34
N LEU A 57 10.98 0.69 22.35
CA LEU A 57 11.23 2.13 22.36
C LEU A 57 12.71 2.49 22.61
N ALA A 58 13.44 1.64 23.32
CA ALA A 58 14.89 1.78 23.52
C ALA A 58 15.69 1.43 22.25
N THR A 59 15.08 0.72 21.30
CA THR A 59 15.74 0.33 20.04
C THR A 59 16.02 1.58 19.19
N PRO A 60 17.30 1.91 18.89
CA PRO A 60 17.68 3.21 18.30
C PRO A 60 17.02 3.54 16.96
N TRP A 61 16.65 2.51 16.19
CA TRP A 61 16.05 2.66 14.87
C TRP A 61 14.51 2.57 14.89
N PHE A 62 13.86 2.24 16.02
CA PHE A 62 12.41 2.00 16.07
C PHE A 62 11.61 3.24 15.65
N ALA A 63 11.94 4.41 16.20
CA ALA A 63 11.27 5.66 15.84
C ALA A 63 11.49 6.03 14.36
N ALA A 64 12.72 5.91 13.88
CA ALA A 64 13.07 6.20 12.48
C ALA A 64 12.34 5.26 11.51
N TYR A 65 12.29 3.97 11.83
CA TYR A 65 11.56 2.97 11.07
C TYR A 65 10.07 3.30 10.97
N ASN A 66 9.42 3.53 12.11
CA ASN A 66 7.99 3.85 12.14
C ASN A 66 7.69 5.15 11.36
N LEU A 67 8.56 6.16 11.47
CA LEU A 67 8.42 7.40 10.70
C LEU A 67 8.55 7.16 9.19
N VAL A 68 9.52 6.36 8.75
CA VAL A 68 9.68 5.99 7.33
C VAL A 68 8.44 5.27 6.82
N VAL A 69 7.92 4.30 7.57
CA VAL A 69 6.69 3.58 7.20
C VAL A 69 5.50 4.53 7.11
N ALA A 70 5.32 5.42 8.08
CA ALA A 70 4.26 6.42 8.08
C ALA A 70 4.35 7.34 6.85
N VAL A 71 5.54 7.85 6.52
CA VAL A 71 5.77 8.70 5.35
C VAL A 71 5.44 7.94 4.06
N LEU A 72 5.90 6.71 3.92
CA LEU A 72 5.60 5.88 2.75
C LEU A 72 4.10 5.64 2.61
N ALA A 73 3.40 5.33 3.71
CA ALA A 73 1.96 5.11 3.72
C ALA A 73 1.18 6.39 3.35
N VAL A 74 1.59 7.56 3.85
CA VAL A 74 1.00 8.85 3.46
C VAL A 74 1.22 9.13 1.97
N VAL A 75 2.45 8.99 1.48
CA VAL A 75 2.77 9.18 0.06
C VAL A 75 1.92 8.26 -0.81
N ALA A 76 1.78 7.00 -0.41
CA ALA A 76 1.01 6.02 -1.15
C ALA A 76 -0.50 6.35 -1.14
N GLY A 77 -1.04 6.78 0.00
CA GLY A 77 -2.43 7.23 0.10
C GLY A 77 -2.72 8.47 -0.75
N VAL A 78 -1.82 9.46 -0.72
CA VAL A 78 -1.90 10.67 -1.57
C VAL A 78 -1.82 10.31 -3.05
N LEU A 79 -0.96 9.37 -3.44
CA LEU A 79 -0.86 8.91 -4.82
C LEU A 79 -2.13 8.18 -5.28
N ALA A 80 -2.70 7.32 -4.44
CA ALA A 80 -3.96 6.64 -4.73
C ALA A 80 -5.12 7.65 -4.92
N LEU A 81 -5.20 8.67 -4.05
CA LEU A 81 -6.17 9.77 -4.19
C LEU A 81 -5.92 10.60 -5.46
N ALA A 82 -4.66 10.90 -5.76
CA ALA A 82 -4.30 11.67 -6.96
C ALA A 82 -4.67 10.90 -8.24
N LEU A 83 -4.41 9.59 -8.28
CA LEU A 83 -4.82 8.70 -9.37
C LEU A 83 -6.33 8.59 -9.50
N PHE A 84 -7.05 8.53 -8.38
CA PHE A 84 -8.51 8.56 -8.36
C PHE A 84 -9.07 9.86 -8.96
N ARG A 85 -8.51 11.02 -8.56
CA ARG A 85 -9.01 12.35 -8.98
C ARG A 85 -8.59 12.75 -10.40
N ARG A 86 -7.36 12.46 -10.82
CA ARG A 86 -6.78 12.93 -12.09
C ARG A 86 -6.79 11.89 -13.20
N GLY A 87 -7.18 10.64 -12.92
CA GLY A 87 -7.33 9.59 -13.92
C GLY A 87 -6.03 9.29 -14.69
N VAL A 88 -6.18 9.00 -15.99
CA VAL A 88 -5.15 8.42 -16.88
C VAL A 88 -3.86 9.25 -17.00
N GLY A 89 -3.93 10.58 -16.83
CA GLY A 89 -2.77 11.48 -17.04
C GLY A 89 -1.62 11.25 -16.06
N LEU A 90 -1.89 10.79 -14.83
CA LEU A 90 -0.85 10.39 -13.88
C LEU A 90 -0.39 8.95 -14.10
N ARG A 91 -1.23 8.09 -14.68
CA ARG A 91 -0.89 6.67 -14.95
C ARG A 91 0.28 6.52 -15.92
N ALA A 92 0.41 7.45 -16.85
CA ALA A 92 1.48 7.45 -17.84
C ALA A 92 2.86 7.80 -17.24
N ARG A 93 2.94 8.32 -16.02
CA ARG A 93 4.20 8.78 -15.44
C ARG A 93 4.99 7.60 -14.84
N PRO A 94 6.23 7.34 -15.28
CA PRO A 94 7.00 6.15 -14.85
C PRO A 94 7.33 6.17 -13.36
N TRP A 95 7.46 7.35 -12.75
CA TRP A 95 7.74 7.47 -11.31
C TRP A 95 6.57 6.98 -10.45
N VAL A 96 5.31 7.15 -10.88
CA VAL A 96 4.13 6.66 -10.14
C VAL A 96 4.15 5.13 -10.04
N ARG A 97 4.54 4.46 -11.13
CA ARG A 97 4.72 3.00 -11.15
C ARG A 97 5.86 2.58 -10.23
N ARG A 98 7.01 3.28 -10.29
CA ARG A 98 8.16 2.97 -9.42
C ARG A 98 7.82 3.13 -7.95
N THR A 99 7.10 4.18 -7.56
CA THR A 99 6.67 4.37 -6.17
C THR A 99 5.69 3.30 -5.71
N ALA A 100 4.74 2.88 -6.56
CA ALA A 100 3.81 1.80 -6.24
C ALA A 100 4.53 0.46 -6.09
N LEU A 101 5.47 0.14 -6.98
CA LEU A 101 6.30 -1.08 -6.87
C LEU A 101 7.19 -1.05 -5.63
N ALA A 102 7.87 0.07 -5.37
CA ALA A 102 8.72 0.21 -4.19
C ALA A 102 7.91 0.03 -2.90
N ALA A 103 6.73 0.66 -2.80
CA ALA A 103 5.82 0.47 -1.68
C ALA A 103 5.38 -0.99 -1.56
N ALA A 104 4.97 -1.63 -2.67
CA ALA A 104 4.59 -3.03 -2.68
C ALA A 104 5.72 -3.94 -2.18
N THR A 105 6.94 -3.76 -2.69
CA THR A 105 8.11 -4.55 -2.28
C THR A 105 8.41 -4.36 -0.80
N VAL A 106 8.48 -3.12 -0.30
CA VAL A 106 8.76 -2.84 1.11
C VAL A 106 7.70 -3.47 2.02
N LEU A 107 6.42 -3.29 1.69
CA LEU A 107 5.31 -3.82 2.48
C LEU A 107 5.28 -5.36 2.46
N LEU A 108 5.48 -5.99 1.29
CA LEU A 108 5.50 -7.45 1.16
C LEU A 108 6.70 -8.07 1.89
N VAL A 109 7.91 -7.53 1.71
CA VAL A 109 9.10 -8.04 2.40
C VAL A 109 8.94 -7.90 3.91
N ARG A 110 8.46 -6.75 4.39
CA ARG A 110 8.25 -6.52 5.82
C ARG A 110 7.16 -7.41 6.41
N GLY A 111 6.01 -7.52 5.73
CA GLY A 111 4.90 -8.37 6.17
C GLY A 111 5.27 -9.84 6.13
N ALA A 112 5.98 -10.30 5.09
CA ALA A 112 6.47 -11.68 5.02
C ALA A 112 7.46 -11.98 6.14
N LEU A 113 8.42 -11.07 6.41
CA LEU A 113 9.36 -11.23 7.52
C LEU A 113 8.63 -11.29 8.86
N GLY A 114 7.66 -10.40 9.10
CA GLY A 114 6.89 -10.40 10.34
C GLY A 114 6.05 -11.65 10.52
N VAL A 115 5.39 -12.13 9.46
CA VAL A 115 4.67 -13.41 9.47
C VAL A 115 5.62 -14.58 9.78
N VAL A 116 6.80 -14.63 9.16
CA VAL A 116 7.81 -15.66 9.44
C VAL A 116 8.27 -15.59 10.89
N LEU A 117 8.56 -14.41 11.44
CA LEU A 117 8.96 -14.24 12.83
C LEU A 117 7.86 -14.67 13.81
N LEU A 118 6.60 -14.32 13.53
CA LEU A 118 5.45 -14.78 14.31
C LEU A 118 5.29 -16.30 14.27
N LEU A 119 5.51 -16.92 13.10
CA LEU A 119 5.44 -18.37 12.95
C LEU A 119 6.59 -19.08 13.67
N VAL A 120 7.81 -18.53 13.60
CA VAL A 120 8.97 -19.04 14.33
C VAL A 120 8.68 -18.99 15.82
N ASP A 121 8.26 -17.84 16.35
CA ASP A 121 7.95 -17.68 17.78
C ASP A 121 6.84 -18.63 18.26
N ALA A 122 5.78 -18.79 17.45
CA ALA A 122 4.70 -19.73 17.74
C ALA A 122 5.16 -21.20 17.80
N VAL A 123 6.23 -21.56 17.10
CA VAL A 123 6.78 -22.92 17.05
C VAL A 123 7.89 -23.12 18.10
N THR A 124 8.75 -22.12 18.32
CA THR A 124 9.89 -22.20 19.25
C THR A 124 9.50 -21.89 20.68
N GLY A 125 8.36 -21.23 20.90
CA GLY A 125 7.82 -20.96 22.24
C GLY A 125 8.76 -20.10 23.08
N THR A 126 9.47 -19.18 22.44
CA THR A 126 10.71 -18.59 22.95
C THR A 126 10.54 -17.92 24.31
N ASP A 127 9.33 -17.48 24.67
CA ASP A 127 9.05 -16.84 25.97
C ASP A 127 7.75 -17.30 26.66
N GLY A 128 7.02 -18.30 26.13
CA GLY A 128 5.72 -18.74 26.67
C GLY A 128 4.60 -17.67 26.70
N GLN A 129 4.92 -16.44 26.26
CA GLN A 129 4.01 -15.32 26.10
C GLN A 129 3.49 -15.32 24.67
N ALA A 130 2.17 -15.29 24.49
CA ALA A 130 1.61 -15.16 23.15
C ALA A 130 2.07 -13.83 22.52
N PRO A 131 2.42 -13.80 21.23
CA PRO A 131 2.78 -12.55 20.57
C PRO A 131 1.64 -11.54 20.73
N PRO A 132 1.95 -10.27 21.02
CA PRO A 132 0.95 -9.22 21.20
C PRO A 132 -0.08 -9.27 20.07
N LEU A 133 -1.38 -9.27 20.41
CA LEU A 133 -2.47 -9.32 19.43
C LEU A 133 -2.36 -8.24 18.36
N VAL A 134 -1.74 -7.10 18.68
CA VAL A 134 -1.45 -6.04 17.71
C VAL A 134 -0.49 -6.52 16.62
N LEU A 135 0.55 -7.29 16.93
CA LEU A 135 1.49 -7.80 15.92
C LEU A 135 0.78 -8.81 15.01
N LEU A 136 -0.05 -9.69 15.57
CA LEU A 136 -0.90 -10.60 14.79
C LEU A 136 -1.86 -9.86 13.85
N ALA A 137 -2.34 -8.67 14.22
CA ALA A 137 -3.23 -7.87 13.38
C ALA A 137 -2.48 -7.00 12.35
N VAL A 138 -1.30 -6.48 12.72
CA VAL A 138 -0.52 -5.52 11.93
C VAL A 138 0.28 -6.21 10.83
N GLU A 139 0.87 -7.38 11.11
CA GLU A 139 1.72 -8.09 10.15
C GLU A 139 0.98 -8.55 8.89
N PRO A 140 -0.23 -9.15 8.97
CA PRO A 140 -1.03 -9.45 7.79
C PRO A 140 -1.46 -8.19 7.03
N TRP A 141 -1.60 -7.06 7.75
CA TRP A 141 -1.98 -5.79 7.13
C TRP A 141 -0.89 -5.31 6.17
N PHE A 142 0.39 -5.43 6.53
CA PHE A 142 1.50 -5.16 5.61
C PHE A 142 1.39 -5.97 4.31
N VAL A 143 1.03 -7.26 4.39
CA VAL A 143 0.85 -8.12 3.20
C VAL A 143 -0.33 -7.63 2.35
N VAL A 144 -1.47 -7.31 2.97
CA VAL A 144 -2.65 -6.76 2.28
C VAL A 144 -2.28 -5.45 1.56
N GLY A 145 -1.60 -4.54 2.25
CA GLY A 145 -1.10 -3.30 1.67
C GLY A 145 -0.16 -3.54 0.48
N GLY A 146 0.75 -4.50 0.62
CA GLY A 146 1.66 -4.92 -0.44
C GLY A 146 0.93 -5.41 -1.69
N CYS A 147 -0.06 -6.29 -1.52
CA CYS A 147 -0.91 -6.81 -2.60
C CYS A 147 -1.71 -5.69 -3.29
N LEU A 148 -2.28 -4.76 -2.52
CA LEU A 148 -3.02 -3.62 -3.07
C LEU A 148 -2.13 -2.73 -3.95
N HIS A 149 -0.92 -2.41 -3.48
CA HIS A 149 0.03 -1.58 -4.23
C HIS A 149 0.61 -2.31 -5.44
N LEU A 150 0.83 -3.62 -5.34
CA LEU A 150 1.23 -4.45 -6.46
C LEU A 150 0.14 -4.46 -7.53
N GLY A 151 -1.12 -4.70 -7.14
CA GLY A 151 -2.27 -4.62 -8.05
C GLY A 151 -2.38 -3.24 -8.72
N ALA A 152 -2.15 -2.17 -7.96
CA ALA A 152 -2.09 -0.83 -8.51
C ALA A 152 -0.99 -0.70 -9.57
N ALA A 153 0.25 -1.10 -9.26
CA ALA A 153 1.37 -1.05 -10.19
C ALA A 153 1.12 -1.87 -11.46
N LEU A 154 0.55 -3.06 -11.35
CA LEU A 154 0.21 -3.93 -12.48
C LEU A 154 -0.89 -3.31 -13.36
N SER A 155 -1.90 -2.67 -12.75
CA SER A 155 -2.98 -1.99 -13.50
C SER A 155 -2.45 -0.80 -14.32
N LEU A 156 -1.43 -0.12 -13.81
CA LEU A 156 -0.72 0.95 -14.53
C LEU A 156 0.07 0.40 -15.72
N TRP A 157 0.59 -0.83 -15.61
CA TRP A 157 1.29 -1.52 -16.69
C TRP A 157 0.34 -1.97 -17.81
N ALA A 158 -0.79 -2.58 -17.45
CA ALA A 158 -1.79 -3.01 -18.43
C ALA A 158 -2.34 -1.84 -19.25
N GLY A 159 -2.58 -0.68 -18.63
CA GLY A 159 -3.04 0.52 -19.34
C GLY A 159 -1.98 1.21 -20.20
N ALA A 160 -0.69 0.93 -19.99
CA ALA A 160 0.40 1.49 -20.80
C ALA A 160 0.73 0.65 -22.05
N ALA A 161 0.27 -0.60 -22.10
CA ALA A 161 0.42 -1.51 -23.24
C ALA A 161 -0.70 -1.36 -24.29
N GLU A 162 -1.67 -0.47 -24.05
CA GLU A 162 -2.74 -0.14 -24.98
C GLU A 162 -2.46 1.06 -25.94
N PRO A 163 -1.26 1.25 -26.53
CA PRO A 163 -1.10 2.12 -27.70
C PRO A 163 -0.73 1.30 -28.94
N ALA A 164 -1.69 1.00 -29.82
CA ALA A 164 -1.47 0.66 -31.25
C ALA A 164 -2.73 0.21 -32.03
N ARG A 165 -3.86 -0.14 -31.39
CA ARG A 165 -5.05 -0.66 -32.12
C ARG A 165 -6.04 0.41 -32.61
N ARG A 166 -5.75 1.70 -32.45
CA ARG A 166 -6.69 2.78 -32.78
C ARG A 166 -6.44 3.49 -34.12
N ASP A 167 -5.36 3.15 -34.83
CA ASP A 167 -4.96 3.91 -36.03
C ASP A 167 -5.05 3.10 -37.35
N CYS A 168 -5.79 1.98 -37.38
CA CYS A 168 -5.96 1.17 -38.60
C CYS A 168 -7.43 1.01 -39.06
N ALA A 169 -8.29 2.00 -38.82
CA ALA A 169 -9.67 2.01 -39.35
C ALA A 169 -9.92 3.30 -40.13
#